data_AF-A0A937TH22-F1
#
_entry.id   AF-A0A937TH22-F1
#
_cell.length_a   1.000
_cell.length_b   1.000
_cell.length_c   1.000
_cell.angle_alpha   90.00
_cell.angle_beta   90.00
_cell.angle_gamma   90.00
#
_symmetry.space_group_name_H-M   'P 1'
#
loop_
_entity.id
_entity.type
_entity.pdbx_description
1 polymer ?
#
loop_
_entity_poly.entity_id
_entity_poly.type
_entity_poly.pdbx_seq_one_letter_code
_entity_poly.pdbx_strand_id
1 'polypeptide(L)' 'MTVSNYYAGQGLTEYEFDHVFVGRYDDEPKINHDEVNDWKFVSMEQIKKDINRSSERYSVWFRIAIALSNL' A
#
# COMPACT_ATOMS: atom_id res chain seq x y z
N MET A 1 -5.69 -11.92 -3.79
CA MET A 1 -4.48 -12.76 -3.64
C MET A 1 -3.65 -12.58 -4.90
N THR A 2 -2.36 -12.30 -4.76
CA THR A 2 -1.47 -11.90 -5.86
C THR A 2 -0.08 -12.48 -5.66
N VAL A 3 0.60 -12.91 -6.72
CA VAL A 3 2.03 -13.20 -6.69
C VAL A 3 2.77 -11.99 -7.23
N SER A 4 3.76 -11.50 -6.50
CA SER A 4 4.54 -10.32 -6.86
C SER A 4 6.04 -10.63 -6.86
N ASN A 5 6.78 -9.99 -7.76
CA ASN A 5 8.24 -10.01 -7.78
C ASN A 5 8.75 -8.62 -8.18
N TYR A 6 9.40 -7.91 -7.27
CA TYR A 6 9.86 -6.55 -7.55
C TYR A 6 11.10 -6.15 -6.74
N TYR A 7 11.82 -5.17 -7.28
CA TYR A 7 12.95 -4.54 -6.61
C TYR A 7 12.45 -3.56 -5.54
N ALA A 8 12.86 -3.78 -4.29
CA ALA A 8 12.48 -2.96 -3.13
C ALA A 8 13.47 -1.81 -2.88
N GLY A 9 14.61 -1.80 -3.56
CA GLY A 9 15.66 -0.79 -3.39
C GLY A 9 16.90 -1.36 -2.72
N GLN A 10 18.02 -0.63 -2.79
CA GLN A 10 19.27 -0.95 -2.09
C GLN A 10 19.80 -2.38 -2.30
N GLY A 11 19.59 -2.96 -3.48
CA GLY A 11 19.99 -4.35 -3.78
C GLY A 11 19.02 -5.42 -3.28
N LEU A 12 17.87 -5.05 -2.72
CA LEU A 12 16.85 -5.96 -2.23
C LEU A 12 15.74 -6.21 -3.26
N THR A 13 15.29 -7.46 -3.31
CA THR A 13 14.15 -7.92 -4.12
C THR A 13 13.17 -8.64 -3.21
N GLU A 14 11.88 -8.43 -3.43
CA GLU A 14 10.78 -9.13 -2.75
C GLU A 14 10.11 -10.10 -3.74
N TYR A 15 9.87 -11.32 -3.28
CA TYR A 15 9.17 -12.38 -4.02
C TYR A 15 8.11 -13.02 -3.12
N GLU A 16 6.86 -12.58 -3.27
CA GLU A 16 5.83 -12.78 -2.26
C GLU A 16 4.51 -13.28 -2.84
N PHE A 17 3.75 -13.98 -1.99
CA PHE A 17 2.39 -14.43 -2.26
C PHE A 17 1.42 -13.74 -1.31
N ASP A 18 0.91 -12.60 -1.75
CA ASP A 18 0.19 -11.66 -0.92
C ASP A 18 -1.29 -11.99 -0.79
N HIS A 19 -1.75 -12.01 0.46
CA HIS A 19 -3.15 -12.11 0.83
C HIS A 19 -3.62 -10.72 1.28
N VAL A 20 -4.43 -10.07 0.44
CA VAL A 20 -4.98 -8.74 0.73
C VAL A 20 -6.27 -8.88 1.53
N PHE A 21 -6.32 -8.25 2.70
CA PHE A 21 -7.50 -8.19 3.57
C PHE A 21 -8.05 -6.76 3.64
N VAL A 22 -9.36 -6.63 3.84
CA VAL A 22 -10.04 -5.34 3.98
C VAL A 22 -10.88 -5.37 5.25
N GLY A 23 -10.75 -4.33 6.07
CA GLY A 23 -11.49 -4.16 7.32
C GLY A 23 -12.09 -2.76 7.44
N ARG A 24 -12.92 -2.56 8.45
CA ARG A 24 -13.47 -1.25 8.83
C ARG A 24 -13.03 -0.91 10.24
N TYR A 25 -12.66 0.33 10.46
CA TYR A 25 -12.20 0.85 11.73
C TYR A 25 -12.54 2.34 11.78
N ASP A 26 -13.19 2.77 12.85
CA ASP A 26 -13.78 4.11 12.94
C ASP A 26 -13.06 5.01 13.97
N ASP A 27 -12.02 4.51 14.64
CA ASP A 27 -11.21 5.26 15.61
C ASP A 27 -9.85 5.66 15.02
N GLU A 28 -9.07 6.44 15.78
CA GLU A 28 -7.71 6.82 15.41
C GLU A 28 -6.69 5.69 15.68
N PRO A 29 -5.78 5.37 14.74
CA PRO A 29 -4.72 4.40 14.96
C PRO A 29 -3.78 4.84 16.10
N LYS A 30 -3.55 3.95 17.07
CA LYS A 30 -2.43 4.07 18.02
C LYS A 30 -1.18 3.47 17.37
N ILE A 31 -0.31 4.32 16.84
CA ILE A 31 0.87 3.89 16.07
C ILE A 31 2.09 3.63 16.96
N ASN A 32 2.95 2.71 16.52
CA ASN A 32 4.33 2.59 16.98
C ASN A 32 5.23 3.40 16.05
N HIS A 33 5.92 4.42 16.57
CA HIS A 33 6.76 5.32 15.76
C HIS A 33 8.04 4.68 15.22
N ASP A 34 8.47 3.53 15.75
CA ASP A 34 9.58 2.76 15.17
C ASP A 34 9.20 2.14 13.81
N GLU A 35 7.90 1.94 13.57
CA GLU A 35 7.37 1.26 12.37
C GLU A 35 6.60 2.22 11.44
N VAL A 36 5.90 3.21 12.01
CA VAL A 36 5.03 4.12 11.26
C VAL A 36 5.39 5.57 11.57
N ASN A 37 5.81 6.29 10.54
CA ASN A 37 6.17 7.70 10.68
C ASN A 37 4.94 8.63 10.76
N ASP A 38 3.90 8.39 9.95
CA ASP A 38 2.68 9.20 9.89
C ASP A 38 1.51 8.42 9.27
N TRP A 39 0.27 8.87 9.47
CA TRP A 39 -0.94 8.27 8.89
C TRP A 39 -1.98 9.33 8.50
N LYS A 40 -2.86 8.97 7.57
CA LYS A 40 -4.01 9.79 7.18
C LYS A 40 -5.13 8.93 6.60
N PHE A 41 -6.38 9.33 6.84
CA PHE A 41 -7.52 8.82 6.11
C PHE A 41 -7.64 9.49 4.74
N VAL A 42 -7.80 8.70 3.68
CA VAL A 42 -7.92 9.18 2.30
C VAL A 42 -8.96 8.34 1.58
N SER A 43 -9.76 8.97 0.71
CA SER A 43 -10.73 8.23 -0.10
C SER A 43 -10.04 7.38 -1.17
N MET A 44 -10.67 6.26 -1.55
CA MET A 44 -10.16 5.39 -2.61
C MET A 44 -9.97 6.11 -3.95
N GLU A 45 -10.88 7.03 -4.31
CA GLU A 45 -10.71 7.85 -5.50
C GLU A 45 -9.44 8.71 -5.46
N GLN A 46 -9.17 9.31 -4.30
CA GLN A 46 -8.00 10.16 -4.13
C GLN A 46 -6.71 9.34 -4.15
N ILE A 47 -6.71 8.13 -3.57
CA ILE A 47 -5.59 7.18 -3.67
C ILE A 47 -5.32 6.82 -5.14
N LYS A 48 -6.35 6.42 -5.90
CA LYS A 48 -6.20 6.06 -7.33
C LYS A 48 -5.66 7.23 -8.16
N LYS A 49 -6.19 8.43 -7.96
CA LYS A 49 -5.71 9.66 -8.64
C LYS A 49 -4.25 9.97 -8.28
N ASP A 50 -3.86 9.82 -7.01
CA ASP A 50 -2.50 10.12 -6.56
C ASP A 50 -1.48 9.07 -7.02
N ILE A 51 -1.85 7.78 -7.03
CA ILE A 51 -1.00 6.72 -7.62
C ILE A 51 -0.73 7.01 -9.10
N ASN A 52 -1.74 7.43 -9.86
CA ASN A 52 -1.57 7.77 -11.28
C ASN A 52 -0.69 9.00 -11.51
N ARG A 53 -0.64 9.93 -10.55
CA ARG A 53 0.14 11.18 -10.66
C ARG A 53 1.56 11.06 -10.12
N SER A 54 1.75 10.30 -9.05
CA SER A 54 3.00 10.24 -8.26
C SER A 54 3.19 8.83 -7.68
N SER A 55 3.27 7.85 -8.57
CA SER A 55 3.35 6.42 -8.21
C SER A 55 4.57 6.06 -7.35
N GLU A 56 5.65 6.82 -7.44
CA GLU A 56 6.90 6.64 -6.69
C GLU A 56 6.77 6.91 -5.19
N ARG A 57 5.67 7.58 -4.78
CA ARG A 57 5.36 7.82 -3.35
C ARG A 57 4.76 6.62 -2.64
N TYR A 58 4.44 5.55 -3.38
CA TYR A 58 3.77 4.36 -2.88
C TYR A 58 4.68 3.14 -3.05
N SER A 59 4.60 2.20 -2.11
CA SER A 59 5.28 0.91 -2.25
C SER A 59 4.78 0.15 -3.48
N VAL A 60 5.62 -0.73 -4.02
CA VAL A 60 5.28 -1.48 -5.23
C VAL A 60 4.07 -2.39 -4.97
N TRP A 61 4.06 -3.15 -3.87
CA TRP A 61 2.93 -4.02 -3.51
C TRP A 61 1.62 -3.23 -3.36
N PHE A 62 1.65 -2.02 -2.80
CA PHE A 62 0.43 -1.24 -2.57
C PHE A 62 -0.20 -0.83 -3.91
N ARG A 63 0.63 -0.43 -4.88
CA ARG A 63 0.16 -0.12 -6.25
C ARG A 63 -0.46 -1.34 -6.92
N ILE A 64 0.17 -2.51 -6.78
CA ILE A 64 -0.34 -3.78 -7.31
C ILE A 64 -1.70 -4.12 -6.68
N ALA A 65 -1.81 -4.04 -5.35
CA ALA A 65 -3.03 -4.34 -4.63
C ALA A 65 -4.19 -3.42 -5.06
N ILE A 66 -3.95 -2.11 -5.18
CA ILE A 66 -4.97 -1.14 -5.62
C ILE A 66 -5.38 -1.38 -7.08
N ALA A 67 -4.42 -1.65 -7.98
CA ALA A 67 -4.69 -1.89 -9.40
C ALA A 67 -5.54 -3.15 -9.66
N LEU A 68 -5.41 -4.16 -8.80
CA LEU A 68 -6.14 -5.43 -8.91
C LEU A 68 -7.39 -5.47 -8.04
N SER A 69 -7.58 -4.49 -7.16
CA SER A 69 -8.76 -4.39 -6.30
C SER A 69 -9.95 -3.81 -7.04
N ASN A 70 -11.14 -4.32 -6.73
CA ASN A 70 -12.43 -3.70 -7.09
C ASN A 70 -12.89 -2.68 -6.02
N LEU A 71 -11.96 -2.19 -5.19
CA LEU A 71 -12.20 -1.22 -4.12
C LEU A 71 -12.37 0.19 -4.67
#